data_AF-A0A357NA09-F1
#
_entry.id   AF-A0A357NA09-F1
#
_cell.length_a   1.000
_cell.length_b   1.000
_cell.length_c   1.000
_cell.angle_alpha   90.00
_cell.angle_beta   90.00
_cell.angle_gamma   90.00
#
_symmetry.space_group_name_H-M   'P 1'
#
loop_
_entity.id
_entity.type
_entity.pdbx_description
1 polymer ?
#
loop_
_entity_poly.entity_id
_entity_poly.type
_entity_poly.pdbx_seq_one_letter_code
_entity_poly.pdbx_strand_id
1 'polypeptide(L)'
;MIQWPKTNDVLGTINRGNAAESGLCTLCRADCQGKCETWLTSMRGRKLLYPRDFGSVTSGSSNTCHVGVAYNSLRIQGYNYDAKGLPPGLSNSADDCIFPNVSVETSFGNEETTKCRVPIMTGALGSTFIAAKYWESFATGAALVGFPIVIGENVVGIDKAAVIENGKIRKAPELDRRIETYLRYYDGYGAIIVQLNVEDTRNGVAEYVIDKYGDKIMIELKWGQGAKDIGGEIQVTNLEYALFLKKRGYVVDPDPMKPEVQEAFNHGAIKSFSRHSRLGFTNLRSVDQVQEDFKNSVDYLRKIGYKKISLKTGSYGMEALAMAIKFASDARLDLLTIDGSGGGTGMSPWNMMQTWGVPSILLHAKAY
;
A
#
# COMPACT_ATOMS: atom_id res chain seq x y z
N MET A 1 4.43 27.63 -9.81
CA MET A 1 3.67 26.37 -9.58
C MET A 1 4.03 25.42 -10.70
N ILE A 2 4.74 24.33 -10.41
CA ILE A 2 5.11 23.34 -11.43
C ILE A 2 3.85 22.53 -11.76
N GLN A 3 3.37 22.60 -13.01
CA GLN A 3 2.30 21.72 -13.48
C GLN A 3 2.92 20.55 -14.24
N TRP A 4 2.53 19.33 -13.88
CA TRP A 4 2.98 18.13 -14.57
C TRP A 4 2.34 18.05 -15.96
N PRO A 5 3.12 17.88 -17.04
CA PRO A 5 2.57 17.75 -18.38
C PRO A 5 1.72 16.49 -18.47
N LYS A 6 0.53 16.61 -19.07
CA LYS A 6 -0.37 15.47 -19.26
C LYS A 6 0.09 14.54 -20.37
N THR A 7 0.87 15.04 -21.32
CA THR A 7 1.27 14.31 -22.53
C THR A 7 2.76 14.09 -22.50
N ASN A 8 3.18 12.88 -22.86
CA ASN A 8 4.56 12.56 -23.18
C ASN A 8 4.62 12.08 -24.63
N ASP A 9 5.02 12.98 -25.54
CA ASP A 9 5.08 12.68 -26.98
C ASP A 9 6.13 11.62 -27.31
N VAL A 10 7.25 11.62 -26.60
CA VAL A 10 8.34 10.63 -26.76
C VAL A 10 7.79 9.21 -26.60
N LEU A 11 6.88 9.00 -25.65
CA LEU A 11 6.26 7.70 -25.39
C LEU A 11 4.87 7.54 -26.05
N GLY A 12 4.31 8.62 -26.60
CA GLY A 12 2.95 8.67 -27.12
C GLY A 12 1.86 8.47 -26.06
N THR A 13 2.16 8.79 -24.79
CA THR A 13 1.26 8.58 -23.65
C THR A 13 0.51 9.87 -23.29
N ILE A 14 -0.68 9.74 -22.70
CA ILE A 14 -1.46 10.87 -22.19
C ILE A 14 -2.27 10.49 -20.95
N ASN A 15 -2.20 11.32 -19.93
CA ASN A 15 -3.05 11.24 -18.75
C ASN A 15 -4.48 11.73 -19.06
N ARG A 16 -5.48 10.95 -18.65
CA ARG A 16 -6.91 11.33 -18.74
C ARG A 16 -7.23 12.62 -17.96
N GLY A 17 -6.63 12.79 -16.79
CA GLY A 17 -6.89 13.87 -15.85
C GLY A 17 -5.65 14.72 -15.57
N ASN A 18 -5.64 15.41 -14.43
CA ASN A 18 -4.46 16.15 -13.96
C ASN A 18 -3.39 15.16 -13.53
N ALA A 19 -2.20 15.24 -14.12
CA ALA A 19 -1.07 14.40 -13.72
C ALA A 19 -0.59 14.79 -12.32
N ALA A 20 -0.31 13.78 -11.51
CA ALA A 20 0.36 13.90 -10.23
C ALA A 20 1.84 13.51 -10.38
N GLU A 21 2.62 13.72 -9.32
CA GLU A 21 4.05 13.36 -9.28
C GLU A 21 4.30 11.89 -9.66
N SER A 22 3.39 10.98 -9.30
CA SER A 22 3.48 9.55 -9.61
C SER A 22 3.35 9.21 -11.11
N GLY A 23 3.10 10.19 -11.97
CA GLY A 23 2.76 9.98 -13.39
C GLY A 23 1.32 9.49 -13.60
N LEU A 24 0.57 9.20 -12.53
CA LEU A 24 -0.86 8.89 -12.59
C LEU A 24 -1.72 10.15 -12.54
N CYS A 25 -3.01 10.01 -12.82
CA CYS A 25 -3.96 11.10 -12.59
C CYS A 25 -4.22 11.28 -11.10
N THR A 26 -4.38 12.52 -10.62
CA THR A 26 -4.84 12.81 -9.24
C THR A 26 -6.17 12.12 -8.91
N LEU A 27 -7.01 11.89 -9.92
CA LEU A 27 -8.19 11.04 -9.86
C LEU A 27 -8.07 9.92 -10.90
N CYS A 28 -7.50 8.78 -10.51
CA CYS A 28 -7.49 7.56 -11.32
C CYS A 28 -8.88 6.91 -11.30
N ARG A 29 -9.37 6.45 -12.45
CA ARG A 29 -10.73 5.89 -12.57
C ARG A 29 -10.70 4.50 -13.18
N ALA A 30 -11.61 3.65 -12.72
CA ALA A 30 -11.79 2.29 -13.21
C ALA A 30 -12.34 2.22 -14.64
N ASP A 31 -13.07 3.25 -15.07
CA ASP A 31 -13.65 3.41 -16.41
C ASP A 31 -12.73 4.19 -17.37
N CYS A 32 -11.47 4.40 -16.99
CA CYS A 32 -10.48 5.09 -17.81
C CYS A 32 -10.16 4.28 -19.07
N GLN A 33 -10.19 4.93 -20.23
CA GLN A 33 -9.83 4.33 -21.53
C GLN A 33 -8.31 4.19 -21.73
N GLY A 34 -7.51 4.49 -20.69
CA GLY A 34 -6.07 4.25 -20.68
C GLY A 34 -5.25 5.33 -21.36
N LYS A 35 -4.18 4.88 -22.04
CA LYS A 35 -3.14 5.69 -22.71
C LYS A 35 -2.15 6.45 -21.81
N CYS A 36 -2.36 6.50 -20.49
CA CYS A 36 -1.28 6.94 -19.59
C CYS A 36 -0.12 5.92 -19.61
N GLU A 37 1.06 6.34 -19.17
CA GLU A 37 2.26 5.50 -19.20
C GLU A 37 2.05 4.15 -18.52
N THR A 38 1.52 4.13 -17.30
CA THR A 38 1.22 2.89 -16.56
C THR A 38 0.29 1.94 -17.33
N TRP A 39 -0.74 2.47 -17.99
CA TRP A 39 -1.67 1.67 -18.78
C TRP A 39 -1.02 1.12 -20.05
N LEU A 40 -0.24 1.95 -20.76
CA LEU A 40 0.45 1.49 -21.97
C LEU A 40 1.53 0.47 -21.66
N THR A 41 2.20 0.57 -20.51
CA THR A 41 3.20 -0.42 -20.06
C THR A 41 2.60 -1.81 -19.91
N SER A 42 1.36 -1.95 -19.43
CA SER A 42 0.73 -3.27 -19.32
C SER A 42 0.43 -3.93 -20.67
N MET A 43 0.37 -3.15 -21.76
CA MET A 43 0.08 -3.65 -23.11
C MET A 43 1.33 -3.78 -23.98
N ARG A 44 2.27 -2.84 -23.86
CA ARG A 44 3.47 -2.73 -24.70
C ARG A 44 4.75 -3.21 -24.01
N GLY A 45 4.71 -3.40 -22.70
CA GLY A 45 5.86 -3.81 -21.90
C GLY A 45 7.09 -2.96 -22.16
N ARG A 46 8.23 -3.64 -22.38
CA ARG A 46 9.56 -3.01 -22.56
C ARG A 46 9.64 -2.07 -23.78
N LYS A 47 8.72 -2.16 -24.74
CA LYS A 47 8.71 -1.22 -25.88
C LYS A 47 8.48 0.23 -25.44
N LEU A 48 7.84 0.46 -24.30
CA LEU A 48 7.62 1.80 -23.76
C LEU A 48 8.88 2.40 -23.09
N LEU A 49 9.97 1.64 -22.94
CA LEU A 49 11.22 2.15 -22.37
C LEU A 49 11.96 3.08 -23.32
N TYR A 50 11.64 3.03 -24.61
CA TYR A 50 12.37 3.80 -25.61
C TYR A 50 11.43 4.75 -26.37
N PRO A 51 11.96 5.87 -26.91
CA PRO A 51 11.21 6.78 -27.77
C PRO A 51 10.47 6.08 -28.91
N ARG A 52 9.37 6.66 -29.39
CA ARG A 52 8.78 6.20 -30.66
C ARG A 52 9.56 6.73 -31.87
N ASP A 53 9.27 6.19 -33.04
CA ASP A 53 9.71 6.71 -34.35
C ASP A 53 11.25 6.74 -34.56
N PHE A 54 11.96 5.70 -34.10
CA PHE A 54 13.40 5.53 -34.28
C PHE A 54 13.85 5.72 -35.73
N GLY A 55 14.98 6.41 -35.90
CA GLY A 55 15.60 6.65 -37.21
C GLY A 55 15.12 7.93 -37.89
N SER A 56 14.01 8.51 -37.47
CA SER A 56 13.51 9.80 -37.99
C SER A 56 13.42 10.91 -36.93
N VAL A 57 13.84 10.64 -35.69
CA VAL A 57 13.76 11.60 -34.57
C VAL A 57 15.05 11.63 -33.74
N THR A 58 15.29 12.75 -33.08
CA THR A 58 16.21 12.90 -31.96
C THR A 58 15.40 13.26 -30.72
N SER A 59 15.55 12.52 -29.63
CA SER A 59 14.77 12.73 -28.40
C SER A 59 15.58 13.47 -27.34
N GLY A 60 14.91 14.33 -26.55
CA GLY A 60 15.49 15.01 -25.40
C GLY A 60 14.54 14.94 -24.19
N SER A 61 15.11 14.92 -22.98
CA SER A 61 14.33 14.93 -21.74
C SER A 61 14.10 16.36 -21.25
N SER A 62 12.87 16.68 -20.86
CA SER A 62 12.53 17.95 -20.20
C SER A 62 12.78 17.92 -18.70
N ASN A 63 13.30 16.81 -18.16
CA ASN A 63 13.60 16.67 -16.74
C ASN A 63 14.99 17.22 -16.44
N THR A 64 15.19 18.53 -16.61
CA THR A 64 16.46 19.23 -16.34
C THR A 64 16.41 20.13 -15.12
N CYS A 65 15.22 20.33 -14.53
CA CYS A 65 15.04 21.16 -13.34
C CYS A 65 15.31 20.36 -12.05
N HIS A 66 16.17 20.89 -11.18
CA HIS A 66 16.46 20.34 -9.85
C HIS A 66 15.50 20.86 -8.76
N VAL A 67 14.58 21.75 -9.12
CA VAL A 67 13.64 22.39 -8.19
C VAL A 67 12.43 21.50 -7.98
N GLY A 68 12.17 21.13 -6.73
CA GLY A 68 11.01 20.34 -6.33
C GLY A 68 11.40 19.22 -5.36
N VAL A 69 10.45 18.85 -4.51
CA VAL A 69 10.66 17.83 -3.47
C VAL A 69 9.91 16.57 -3.88
N ALA A 70 10.40 15.95 -4.95
CA ALA A 70 9.74 14.84 -5.62
C ALA A 70 10.75 13.82 -6.15
N TYR A 71 10.32 12.59 -6.35
CA TYR A 71 11.12 11.57 -7.03
C TYR A 71 11.49 11.96 -8.46
N ASN A 72 10.66 12.78 -9.11
CA ASN A 72 10.99 13.35 -10.42
C ASN A 72 12.25 14.25 -10.39
N SER A 73 12.60 14.84 -9.24
CA SER A 73 13.81 15.65 -9.08
C SER A 73 15.08 14.81 -8.92
N LEU A 74 14.98 13.49 -8.68
CA LEU A 74 16.14 12.62 -8.55
C LEU A 74 16.78 12.28 -9.90
N ARG A 75 18.10 12.12 -9.88
CA ARG A 75 18.88 11.63 -11.02
C ARG A 75 19.67 10.41 -10.59
N ILE A 76 19.51 9.32 -11.34
CA ILE A 76 20.37 8.15 -11.20
C ILE A 76 21.74 8.55 -11.75
N GLN A 77 22.73 8.64 -10.86
CA GLN A 77 24.11 8.91 -11.25
C GLN A 77 24.76 7.60 -11.68
N GLY A 78 25.10 7.51 -12.96
CA GLY A 78 25.92 6.41 -13.46
C GLY A 78 27.37 6.58 -13.00
N TYR A 79 28.05 5.47 -12.77
CA TYR A 79 29.49 5.44 -12.55
C TYR A 79 30.20 5.16 -13.88
N ASN A 80 31.32 5.81 -14.12
CA ASN A 80 32.11 5.66 -15.35
C ASN A 80 33.17 4.54 -15.26
N TYR A 81 33.35 3.91 -14.11
CA TYR A 81 34.21 2.74 -13.88
C TYR A 81 33.70 1.96 -12.65
N ASP A 82 34.30 0.80 -12.37
CA ASP A 82 34.00 -0.07 -11.21
C ASP A 82 32.58 -0.65 -11.21
N ALA A 83 32.36 -1.68 -12.06
CA ALA A 83 31.09 -2.41 -12.10
C ALA A 83 30.83 -3.13 -10.77
N LYS A 84 29.64 -2.91 -10.20
CA LYS A 84 29.19 -3.52 -8.93
C LYS A 84 27.91 -4.31 -9.13
N GLY A 85 27.66 -5.30 -8.27
CA GLY A 85 26.42 -6.07 -8.27
C GLY A 85 26.29 -7.06 -9.43
N LEU A 86 27.41 -7.54 -9.96
CA LEU A 86 27.42 -8.57 -11.00
C LEU A 86 26.89 -9.90 -10.45
N PRO A 87 25.98 -10.58 -11.17
CA PRO A 87 25.59 -11.94 -10.85
C PRO A 87 26.79 -12.88 -10.69
N PRO A 88 26.69 -13.90 -9.82
CA PRO A 88 27.73 -14.92 -9.69
C PRO A 88 28.09 -15.56 -11.03
N GLY A 89 29.38 -15.69 -11.30
CA GLY A 89 29.89 -16.33 -12.52
C GLY A 89 30.11 -15.39 -13.71
N LEU A 90 29.74 -14.12 -13.61
CA LEU A 90 30.03 -13.11 -14.63
C LEU A 90 31.32 -12.34 -14.31
N SER A 91 32.07 -11.98 -15.35
CA SER A 91 33.22 -11.09 -15.26
C SER A 91 32.79 -9.62 -15.22
N ASN A 92 33.72 -8.73 -14.87
CA ASN A 92 33.53 -7.28 -14.97
C ASN A 92 33.92 -6.72 -16.35
N SER A 93 34.00 -7.58 -17.37
CA SER A 93 34.26 -7.17 -18.75
C SER A 93 33.05 -6.50 -19.37
N ALA A 94 33.26 -5.75 -20.45
CA ALA A 94 32.18 -5.11 -21.21
C ALA A 94 31.20 -6.12 -21.83
N ASP A 95 31.64 -7.36 -22.08
CA ASP A 95 30.80 -8.41 -22.67
C ASP A 95 29.78 -8.95 -21.65
N ASP A 96 30.15 -9.00 -20.37
CA ASP A 96 29.28 -9.47 -19.29
C ASP A 96 28.50 -8.34 -18.61
N CYS A 97 29.05 -7.12 -18.58
CA CYS A 97 28.41 -5.93 -17.99
C CYS A 97 27.34 -5.31 -18.91
N ILE A 98 26.40 -6.14 -19.36
CA ILE A 98 25.31 -5.76 -20.27
C ILE A 98 23.96 -5.82 -19.56
N PHE A 99 23.01 -4.96 -19.98
CA PHE A 99 21.69 -4.86 -19.34
C PHE A 99 20.89 -6.19 -19.27
N PRO A 100 21.00 -7.16 -20.20
CA PRO A 100 20.29 -8.44 -20.09
C PRO A 100 20.75 -9.30 -18.91
N ASN A 101 21.99 -9.08 -18.43
CA ASN A 101 22.56 -9.82 -17.31
C ASN A 101 22.19 -9.20 -15.95
N VAL A 102 21.49 -8.06 -15.92
CA VAL A 102 21.07 -7.45 -14.67
C VAL A 102 19.99 -8.30 -14.01
N SER A 103 20.24 -8.71 -12.77
CA SER A 103 19.21 -9.29 -11.90
C SER A 103 18.53 -8.19 -11.08
N VAL A 104 17.21 -8.25 -11.02
CA VAL A 104 16.38 -7.41 -10.14
C VAL A 104 15.77 -8.21 -8.99
N GLU A 105 16.21 -9.46 -8.80
CA GLU A 105 15.82 -10.25 -7.66
C GLU A 105 16.30 -9.59 -6.35
N THR A 106 15.49 -9.69 -5.31
CA THR A 106 15.79 -9.11 -4.00
C THR A 106 15.21 -9.98 -2.90
N SER A 107 15.47 -9.62 -1.65
CA SER A 107 14.90 -10.30 -0.50
C SER A 107 14.80 -9.38 0.72
N PHE A 108 13.91 -9.71 1.64
CA PHE A 108 13.77 -9.06 2.94
C PHE A 108 13.43 -10.10 4.01
N GLY A 109 13.44 -9.72 5.28
CA GLY A 109 13.18 -10.62 6.41
C GLY A 109 14.31 -10.60 7.42
N ASN A 110 14.00 -11.06 8.65
CA ASN A 110 14.97 -11.10 9.73
C ASN A 110 15.49 -12.53 9.99
N GLU A 111 14.65 -13.42 10.53
CA GLU A 111 15.03 -14.83 10.76
C GLU A 111 14.79 -15.69 9.53
N GLU A 112 13.68 -15.47 8.84
CA GLU A 112 13.31 -16.17 7.61
C GLU A 112 13.35 -15.18 6.43
N THR A 113 14.18 -15.48 5.43
CA THR A 113 14.30 -14.64 4.24
C THR A 113 13.15 -14.87 3.26
N THR A 114 12.42 -13.81 2.94
CA THR A 114 11.44 -13.77 1.85
C THR A 114 12.12 -13.32 0.56
N LYS A 115 12.13 -14.18 -0.46
CA LYS A 115 12.70 -13.88 -1.78
C LYS A 115 11.66 -13.23 -2.70
N CYS A 116 12.09 -12.29 -3.53
CA CYS A 116 11.25 -11.61 -4.52
C CYS A 116 11.97 -11.58 -5.86
N ARG A 117 11.25 -11.79 -6.96
CA ARG A 117 11.86 -11.73 -8.31
C ARG A 117 12.07 -10.31 -8.81
N VAL A 118 11.35 -9.36 -8.22
CA VAL A 118 11.37 -7.94 -8.57
C VAL A 118 11.27 -7.09 -7.29
N PRO A 119 11.87 -5.89 -7.24
CA PRO A 119 11.96 -5.07 -6.04
C PRO A 119 10.76 -4.12 -5.95
N ILE A 120 9.55 -4.68 -6.04
CA ILE A 120 8.30 -3.94 -5.93
C ILE A 120 7.37 -4.66 -4.97
N MET A 121 6.40 -3.94 -4.41
CA MET A 121 5.27 -4.54 -3.70
C MET A 121 4.01 -3.75 -4.02
N THR A 122 2.84 -4.33 -3.83
CA THR A 122 1.61 -3.55 -3.91
C THR A 122 1.51 -2.58 -2.74
N GLY A 123 0.77 -1.48 -2.92
CA GLY A 123 0.15 -0.81 -1.78
C GLY A 123 -0.84 -1.74 -1.06
N ALA A 124 -1.32 -1.33 0.11
CA ALA A 124 -2.28 -2.10 0.87
C ALA A 124 -3.71 -1.91 0.36
N LEU A 125 -4.27 -2.96 -0.22
CA LEU A 125 -5.59 -2.93 -0.87
C LEU A 125 -6.63 -3.46 0.12
N GLY A 126 -7.25 -2.56 0.88
CA GLY A 126 -8.16 -2.91 1.98
C GLY A 126 -9.62 -3.10 1.57
N SER A 127 -10.50 -2.61 2.45
CA SER A 127 -11.97 -2.70 2.40
C SER A 127 -12.68 -1.87 1.31
N THR A 128 -11.96 -1.20 0.41
CA THR A 128 -12.63 -0.46 -0.67
C THR A 128 -13.18 -1.42 -1.73
N PHE A 129 -14.35 -1.10 -2.30
CA PHE A 129 -14.95 -1.94 -3.33
C PHE A 129 -14.10 -2.04 -4.60
N ILE A 130 -13.32 -1.00 -4.91
CA ILE A 130 -12.41 -1.02 -6.04
C ILE A 130 -11.28 -2.04 -5.85
N ALA A 131 -10.74 -2.16 -4.63
CA ALA A 131 -9.76 -3.18 -4.28
C ALA A 131 -10.35 -4.58 -4.40
N ALA A 132 -11.56 -4.80 -3.84
CA ALA A 132 -12.23 -6.09 -3.91
C ALA A 132 -12.50 -6.54 -5.36
N LYS A 133 -12.97 -5.61 -6.22
CA LYS A 133 -13.30 -5.84 -7.63
C LYS A 133 -12.10 -6.33 -8.44
N TYR A 134 -10.91 -5.76 -8.22
CA TYR A 134 -9.71 -6.06 -9.01
C TYR A 134 -8.72 -6.99 -8.27
N TRP A 135 -9.08 -7.47 -7.08
CA TRP A 135 -8.19 -8.28 -6.25
C TRP A 135 -7.62 -9.49 -6.99
N GLU A 136 -8.45 -10.23 -7.73
CA GLU A 136 -8.02 -11.46 -8.40
C GLU A 136 -6.89 -11.20 -9.40
N SER A 137 -6.98 -10.11 -10.16
CA SER A 137 -5.93 -9.70 -11.10
C SER A 137 -4.64 -9.31 -10.37
N PHE A 138 -4.74 -8.55 -9.28
CA PHE A 138 -3.57 -8.15 -8.48
C PHE A 138 -2.89 -9.35 -7.82
N ALA A 139 -3.67 -10.21 -7.16
CA ALA A 139 -3.15 -11.38 -6.45
C ALA A 139 -2.52 -12.39 -7.40
N THR A 140 -3.17 -12.68 -8.53
CA THR A 140 -2.62 -13.58 -9.57
C THR A 140 -1.33 -13.00 -10.16
N GLY A 141 -1.33 -11.72 -10.52
CA GLY A 141 -0.14 -11.06 -11.06
C GLY A 141 1.02 -11.03 -10.07
N ALA A 142 0.76 -10.71 -8.79
CA ALA A 142 1.76 -10.69 -7.74
C ALA A 142 2.38 -12.08 -7.48
N ALA A 143 1.54 -13.12 -7.43
CA ALA A 143 2.00 -14.50 -7.23
C ALA A 143 2.85 -15.00 -8.40
N LEU A 144 2.39 -14.81 -9.65
CA LEU A 144 3.11 -15.26 -10.84
C LEU A 144 4.42 -14.51 -11.06
N VAL A 145 4.43 -13.19 -10.85
CA VAL A 145 5.64 -12.38 -11.01
C VAL A 145 6.57 -12.55 -9.79
N GLY A 146 6.06 -12.97 -8.64
CA GLY A 146 6.86 -13.26 -7.45
C GLY A 146 7.24 -12.01 -6.64
N PHE A 147 6.26 -11.15 -6.34
CA PHE A 147 6.44 -9.97 -5.50
C PHE A 147 5.37 -9.85 -4.39
N PRO A 148 5.62 -9.11 -3.30
CA PRO A 148 4.69 -9.04 -2.17
C PRO A 148 3.38 -8.30 -2.50
N ILE A 149 2.27 -8.85 -2.01
CA ILE A 149 0.95 -8.21 -2.04
C ILE A 149 0.39 -8.04 -0.63
N VAL A 150 -0.29 -6.93 -0.40
CA VAL A 150 -0.82 -6.57 0.91
C VAL A 150 -2.36 -6.48 0.88
N ILE A 151 -3.02 -7.34 1.66
CA ILE A 151 -4.42 -7.21 2.05
C ILE A 151 -4.48 -6.08 3.07
N GLY A 152 -5.08 -4.95 2.69
CA GLY A 152 -5.21 -3.79 3.57
C GLY A 152 -6.30 -3.95 4.64
N GLU A 153 -6.50 -2.89 5.41
CA GLU A 153 -7.38 -2.90 6.59
C GLU A 153 -8.89 -3.12 6.32
N ASN A 154 -9.56 -3.60 7.38
CA ASN A 154 -11.01 -3.72 7.55
C ASN A 154 -11.72 -4.70 6.61
N VAL A 155 -11.01 -5.59 5.91
CA VAL A 155 -11.62 -6.51 4.95
C VAL A 155 -12.68 -7.40 5.60
N VAL A 156 -12.39 -7.94 6.79
CA VAL A 156 -13.34 -8.81 7.52
C VAL A 156 -14.52 -8.02 8.07
N GLY A 157 -14.24 -6.88 8.71
CA GLY A 157 -15.27 -6.12 9.43
C GLY A 157 -16.30 -5.46 8.53
N ILE A 158 -16.02 -5.27 7.24
CA ILE A 158 -17.01 -4.79 6.26
C ILE A 158 -17.75 -5.92 5.52
N ASP A 159 -17.26 -7.15 5.57
CA ASP A 159 -17.85 -8.28 4.86
C ASP A 159 -19.15 -8.71 5.54
N LYS A 160 -20.29 -8.57 4.84
CA LYS A 160 -21.61 -9.00 5.32
C LYS A 160 -21.70 -10.51 5.57
N ALA A 161 -20.89 -11.30 4.87
CA ALA A 161 -20.84 -12.75 5.02
C ALA A 161 -19.89 -13.22 6.13
N ALA A 162 -19.11 -12.30 6.72
CA ALA A 162 -18.26 -12.62 7.86
C ALA A 162 -19.09 -12.84 9.13
N VAL A 163 -18.68 -13.81 9.93
CA VAL A 163 -19.31 -14.16 11.22
C VAL A 163 -18.30 -13.86 12.32
N ILE A 164 -18.64 -12.91 13.19
CA ILE A 164 -17.83 -12.46 14.32
C ILE A 164 -18.68 -12.66 15.58
N GLU A 165 -18.21 -13.54 16.47
CA GLU A 165 -18.91 -13.91 17.71
C GLU A 165 -17.97 -13.70 18.89
N ASN A 166 -18.39 -12.93 19.90
CA ASN A 166 -17.60 -12.66 21.11
C ASN A 166 -16.17 -12.16 20.80
N GLY A 167 -16.03 -11.29 19.79
CA GLY A 167 -14.74 -10.76 19.36
C GLY A 167 -13.84 -11.74 18.60
N LYS A 168 -14.36 -12.92 18.23
CA LYS A 168 -13.63 -13.92 17.45
C LYS A 168 -14.28 -14.14 16.09
N ILE A 169 -13.48 -14.18 15.04
CA ILE A 169 -13.94 -14.51 13.70
C ILE A 169 -14.15 -16.02 13.60
N ARG A 170 -15.34 -16.43 13.17
CA ARG A 170 -15.67 -17.81 12.81
C ARG A 170 -15.61 -18.06 11.31
N LYS A 171 -15.92 -17.03 10.52
CA LYS A 171 -15.94 -17.09 9.06
C LYS A 171 -15.53 -15.73 8.50
N ALA A 172 -14.59 -15.69 7.56
CA ALA A 172 -14.23 -14.47 6.84
C ALA A 172 -14.09 -14.72 5.33
N PRO A 173 -15.22 -14.91 4.60
CA PRO A 173 -15.20 -15.34 3.20
C PRO A 173 -14.39 -14.43 2.28
N GLU A 174 -14.51 -13.10 2.42
CA GLU A 174 -13.75 -12.19 1.58
C GLU A 174 -12.24 -12.23 1.88
N LEU A 175 -11.84 -12.37 3.16
CA LEU A 175 -10.43 -12.51 3.53
C LEU A 175 -9.86 -13.83 2.99
N ASP A 176 -10.61 -14.92 3.18
CA ASP A 176 -10.25 -16.26 2.72
C ASP A 176 -10.06 -16.28 1.19
N ARG A 177 -11.03 -15.73 0.44
CA ARG A 177 -10.97 -15.59 -1.01
C ARG A 177 -9.70 -14.86 -1.42
N ARG A 178 -9.34 -13.78 -0.73
CA ARG A 178 -8.16 -12.98 -1.07
C ARG A 178 -6.87 -13.75 -0.88
N ILE A 179 -6.73 -14.44 0.25
CA ILE A 179 -5.57 -15.26 0.59
C ILE A 179 -5.44 -16.44 -0.38
N GLU A 180 -6.53 -17.20 -0.57
CA GLU A 180 -6.54 -18.42 -1.38
C GLU A 180 -6.28 -18.13 -2.85
N THR A 181 -6.72 -16.97 -3.36
CA THR A 181 -6.43 -16.55 -4.74
C THR A 181 -4.92 -16.38 -4.97
N TYR A 182 -4.20 -15.76 -4.02
CA TYR A 182 -2.75 -15.62 -4.12
C TYR A 182 -2.06 -16.98 -3.97
N LEU A 183 -2.42 -17.74 -2.93
CA LEU A 183 -1.79 -19.03 -2.62
C LEU A 183 -1.96 -20.06 -3.73
N ARG A 184 -3.01 -19.97 -4.55
CA ARG A 184 -3.22 -20.82 -5.72
C ARG A 184 -2.05 -20.81 -6.71
N TYR A 185 -1.39 -19.65 -6.87
CA TYR A 185 -0.31 -19.45 -7.84
C TYR A 185 1.06 -19.19 -7.18
N TYR A 186 1.12 -19.20 -5.85
CA TYR A 186 2.34 -18.94 -5.11
C TYR A 186 3.33 -20.10 -5.24
N ASP A 187 4.55 -19.79 -5.67
CA ASP A 187 5.61 -20.78 -5.92
C ASP A 187 6.84 -20.60 -5.03
N GLY A 188 6.73 -19.81 -3.95
CA GLY A 188 7.80 -19.55 -3.01
C GLY A 188 8.48 -18.17 -3.15
N TYR A 189 8.13 -17.39 -4.18
CA TYR A 189 8.59 -16.00 -4.34
C TYR A 189 7.48 -14.97 -4.08
N GLY A 190 7.84 -13.89 -3.40
CA GLY A 190 6.93 -12.88 -2.88
C GLY A 190 6.35 -13.27 -1.52
N ALA A 191 5.39 -12.48 -1.07
CA ALA A 191 4.65 -12.73 0.17
C ALA A 191 3.21 -12.24 0.03
N ILE A 192 2.31 -12.83 0.81
CA ILE A 192 1.01 -12.24 1.10
C ILE A 192 1.00 -11.74 2.54
N ILE A 193 0.62 -10.48 2.69
CA ILE A 193 0.67 -9.75 3.96
C ILE A 193 -0.75 -9.31 4.31
N VAL A 194 -1.17 -9.50 5.56
CA VAL A 194 -2.46 -9.02 6.08
C VAL A 194 -2.21 -7.88 7.06
N GLN A 195 -2.75 -6.70 6.76
CA GLN A 195 -2.66 -5.54 7.64
C GLN A 195 -3.62 -5.62 8.82
N LEU A 196 -3.14 -5.15 9.97
CA LEU A 196 -3.91 -4.96 11.17
C LEU A 196 -3.94 -3.46 11.53
N ASN A 197 -5.13 -2.87 11.42
CA ASN A 197 -5.43 -1.60 12.06
C ASN A 197 -6.13 -1.82 13.43
N VAL A 198 -6.54 -0.75 14.10
CA VAL A 198 -7.21 -0.82 15.40
C VAL A 198 -8.45 -1.75 15.40
N GLU A 199 -9.25 -1.70 14.34
CA GLU A 199 -10.44 -2.55 14.22
C GLU A 199 -10.11 -4.01 13.91
N ASP A 200 -9.14 -4.26 13.03
CA ASP A 200 -8.72 -5.62 12.69
C ASP A 200 -8.13 -6.34 13.90
N THR A 201 -7.34 -5.65 14.73
CA THR A 201 -6.84 -6.17 16.01
C THR A 201 -7.98 -6.51 16.97
N ARG A 202 -8.99 -5.64 17.10
CA ARG A 202 -10.15 -5.89 17.97
C ARG A 202 -11.04 -7.03 17.50
N ASN A 203 -11.10 -7.25 16.19
CA ASN A 203 -11.90 -8.30 15.59
C ASN A 203 -11.21 -9.68 15.64
N GLY A 204 -9.97 -9.77 16.11
CA GLY A 204 -9.23 -11.03 16.18
C GLY A 204 -8.77 -11.55 14.83
N VAL A 205 -8.45 -10.66 13.89
CA VAL A 205 -8.00 -11.03 12.53
C VAL A 205 -6.70 -11.82 12.57
N ALA A 206 -5.77 -11.44 13.46
CA ALA A 206 -4.48 -12.11 13.61
C ALA A 206 -4.67 -13.57 14.02
N GLU A 207 -5.53 -13.84 15.00
CA GLU A 207 -5.85 -15.16 15.51
C GLU A 207 -6.49 -16.02 14.43
N TYR A 208 -7.48 -15.47 13.71
CA TYR A 208 -8.13 -16.19 12.61
C TYR A 208 -7.15 -16.59 11.50
N VAL A 209 -6.26 -15.67 11.12
CA VAL A 209 -5.30 -15.92 10.04
C VAL A 209 -4.26 -16.97 10.43
N ILE A 210 -3.70 -16.88 11.65
CA ILE A 210 -2.67 -17.84 12.09
C ILE A 210 -3.26 -19.24 12.29
N ASP A 211 -4.46 -19.34 12.88
CA ASP A 211 -5.14 -20.61 13.13
C ASP A 211 -5.45 -21.35 11.82
N LYS A 212 -5.78 -20.62 10.76
CA LYS A 212 -6.20 -21.21 9.47
C LYS A 212 -5.08 -21.39 8.47
N TYR A 213 -4.17 -20.42 8.35
CA TYR A 213 -3.16 -20.38 7.29
C TYR A 213 -1.73 -20.58 7.80
N GLY A 214 -1.51 -20.56 9.13
CA GLY A 214 -0.19 -20.74 9.73
C GLY A 214 0.82 -19.68 9.29
N ASP A 215 2.06 -20.10 9.12
CA ASP A 215 3.21 -19.25 8.77
C ASP A 215 3.26 -18.82 7.29
N LYS A 216 2.28 -19.21 6.48
CA LYS A 216 2.16 -18.81 5.07
C LYS A 216 1.89 -17.32 4.91
N ILE A 217 1.31 -16.68 5.92
CA ILE A 217 0.85 -15.30 5.87
C ILE A 217 1.71 -14.44 6.80
N MET A 218 2.15 -13.29 6.31
CA MET A 218 2.81 -12.27 7.12
C MET A 218 1.77 -11.31 7.68
N ILE A 219 1.98 -10.81 8.90
CA ILE A 219 1.13 -9.76 9.48
C ILE A 219 1.84 -8.42 9.39
N GLU A 220 1.10 -7.37 9.02
CA GLU A 220 1.59 -6.00 9.04
C GLU A 220 0.85 -5.17 10.07
N LEU A 221 1.57 -4.64 11.06
CA LEU A 221 1.04 -3.61 11.94
C LEU A 221 0.95 -2.29 11.17
N LYS A 222 -0.22 -1.65 11.14
CA LYS A 222 -0.41 -0.39 10.42
C LYS A 222 -0.47 0.79 11.38
N TRP A 223 0.58 1.60 11.42
CA TRP A 223 0.57 2.88 12.13
C TRP A 223 -0.02 4.00 11.26
N GLY A 224 0.26 4.01 9.96
CA GLY A 224 -0.16 5.09 9.08
C GLY A 224 -0.21 4.74 7.60
N GLN A 225 -0.40 5.75 6.76
CA GLN A 225 -0.37 5.66 5.30
C GLN A 225 0.03 7.02 4.70
N GLY A 226 0.53 7.02 3.46
CA GLY A 226 1.02 8.24 2.81
C GLY A 226 -0.06 9.17 2.24
N ALA A 227 -1.32 8.71 2.19
CA ALA A 227 -2.42 9.55 1.71
C ALA A 227 -2.92 10.53 2.77
N LYS A 228 -2.82 10.14 4.05
CA LYS A 228 -3.47 10.82 5.17
C LYS A 228 -2.99 10.26 6.51
N ASP A 229 -2.98 11.13 7.52
CA ASP A 229 -2.61 10.80 8.89
C ASP A 229 -3.80 10.28 9.72
N ILE A 230 -4.81 9.73 9.04
CA ILE A 230 -6.00 9.15 9.66
C ILE A 230 -6.27 7.71 9.21
N GLY A 231 -7.16 7.04 9.93
CA GLY A 231 -7.65 5.71 9.59
C GLY A 231 -8.33 5.65 8.22
N GLY A 232 -8.48 4.46 7.65
CA GLY A 232 -9.19 4.31 6.37
C GLY A 232 -10.68 4.60 6.50
N GLU A 233 -11.25 4.95 5.35
CA GLU A 233 -12.63 5.43 5.24
C GLU A 233 -13.32 4.75 4.07
N ILE A 234 -14.64 4.59 4.17
CA ILE A 234 -15.49 4.23 3.03
C ILE A 234 -16.75 5.08 3.04
N GLN A 235 -17.26 5.35 1.85
CA GLN A 235 -18.56 5.98 1.66
C GLN A 235 -19.61 4.90 1.49
N VAL A 236 -20.71 5.04 2.21
CA VAL A 236 -21.83 4.10 2.25
C VAL A 236 -23.09 4.82 1.82
N THR A 237 -23.69 4.40 0.72
CA THR A 237 -24.91 4.99 0.16
C THR A 237 -26.16 4.15 0.45
N ASN A 238 -26.10 3.27 1.47
CA ASN A 238 -27.19 2.38 1.86
C ASN A 238 -27.34 2.39 3.39
N LEU A 239 -28.53 2.76 3.87
CA LEU A 239 -28.83 2.92 5.29
C LEU A 239 -28.69 1.60 6.07
N GLU A 240 -29.21 0.49 5.56
CA GLU A 240 -29.12 -0.82 6.21
C GLU A 240 -27.66 -1.24 6.44
N TYR A 241 -26.81 -0.96 5.45
CA TYR A 241 -25.39 -1.25 5.55
C TYR A 241 -24.68 -0.31 6.53
N ALA A 242 -25.04 0.97 6.58
CA ALA A 242 -24.53 1.90 7.59
C ALA A 242 -24.90 1.44 9.01
N LEU A 243 -26.16 1.03 9.23
CA LEU A 243 -26.63 0.44 10.49
C LEU A 243 -25.85 -0.83 10.86
N PHE A 244 -25.62 -1.71 9.89
CA PHE A 244 -24.81 -2.91 10.08
C PHE A 244 -23.38 -2.59 10.55
N LEU A 245 -22.70 -1.64 9.89
CA LEU A 245 -21.35 -1.23 10.28
C LEU A 245 -21.33 -0.62 11.69
N LYS A 246 -22.31 0.24 12.01
CA LYS A 246 -22.45 0.84 13.33
C LYS A 246 -22.66 -0.23 14.41
N LYS A 247 -23.50 -1.24 14.15
CA LYS A 247 -23.71 -2.40 15.05
C LYS A 247 -22.45 -3.25 15.23
N ARG A 248 -21.57 -3.31 14.22
CA ARG A 248 -20.23 -3.90 14.32
C ARG A 248 -19.23 -3.03 15.10
N GLY A 249 -19.66 -1.90 15.67
CA GLY A 249 -18.82 -1.03 16.49
C GLY A 249 -17.95 -0.06 15.68
N TYR A 250 -18.21 0.13 14.38
CA TYR A 250 -17.54 1.15 13.58
C TYR A 250 -18.04 2.56 13.91
N VAL A 251 -17.16 3.54 13.69
CA VAL A 251 -17.54 4.95 13.68
C VAL A 251 -18.21 5.23 12.35
N VAL A 252 -19.50 5.59 12.38
CA VAL A 252 -20.29 5.94 11.21
C VAL A 252 -20.90 7.32 11.43
N ASP A 253 -20.68 8.21 10.46
CA ASP A 253 -21.15 9.60 10.48
C ASP A 253 -21.90 9.92 9.16
N PRO A 254 -23.08 10.57 9.20
CA PRO A 254 -23.87 10.84 10.40
C PRO A 254 -24.32 9.54 11.10
N ASP A 255 -24.70 9.59 12.37
CA ASP A 255 -25.05 8.38 13.12
C ASP A 255 -26.33 7.72 12.56
N PRO A 256 -26.25 6.53 11.93
CA PRO A 256 -27.40 5.90 11.28
C PRO A 256 -28.44 5.38 12.29
N MET A 257 -28.11 5.29 13.59
CA MET A 257 -29.04 4.81 14.62
C MET A 257 -30.07 5.88 15.04
N LYS A 258 -29.85 7.14 14.67
CA LYS A 258 -30.74 8.26 15.03
C LYS A 258 -31.95 8.33 14.09
N PRO A 259 -33.20 8.35 14.59
CA PRO A 259 -34.39 8.42 13.75
C PRO A 259 -34.38 9.61 12.77
N GLU A 260 -33.95 10.78 13.22
CA GLU A 260 -33.87 11.99 12.40
C GLU A 260 -32.86 11.87 11.24
N VAL A 261 -31.79 11.08 11.42
CA VAL A 261 -30.80 10.82 10.37
C VAL A 261 -31.36 9.84 9.34
N GLN A 262 -32.10 8.82 9.79
CA GLN A 262 -32.79 7.88 8.88
C GLN A 262 -33.84 8.58 8.04
N GLU A 263 -34.63 9.45 8.68
CA GLU A 263 -35.66 10.24 7.99
C GLU A 263 -35.04 11.19 6.96
N ALA A 264 -33.99 11.91 7.34
CA ALA A 264 -33.26 12.79 6.43
C ALA A 264 -32.62 12.03 5.26
N PHE A 265 -32.16 10.79 5.46
CA PHE A 265 -31.67 9.94 4.38
C PHE A 265 -32.79 9.50 3.44
N ASN A 266 -33.93 9.03 3.98
CA ASN A 266 -35.09 8.61 3.20
C ASN A 266 -35.68 9.75 2.36
N HIS A 267 -35.60 10.99 2.85
CA HIS A 267 -36.01 12.20 2.14
C HIS A 267 -34.93 12.79 1.23
N GLY A 268 -33.74 12.17 1.14
CA GLY A 268 -32.65 12.57 0.25
C GLY A 268 -31.84 13.80 0.69
N ALA A 269 -32.08 14.32 1.91
CA ALA A 269 -31.29 15.40 2.51
C ALA A 269 -29.87 14.91 2.88
N ILE A 270 -29.76 13.65 3.34
CA ILE A 270 -28.50 12.94 3.51
C ILE A 270 -28.38 11.92 2.37
N LYS A 271 -27.27 11.95 1.62
CA LYS A 271 -27.06 11.05 0.47
C LYS A 271 -26.11 9.89 0.75
N SER A 272 -25.33 9.99 1.82
CA SER A 272 -24.34 8.98 2.18
C SER A 272 -23.92 9.09 3.63
N PHE A 273 -23.36 7.99 4.13
CA PHE A 273 -22.65 7.87 5.39
C PHE A 273 -21.16 7.67 5.13
N SER A 274 -20.34 8.08 6.06
CA SER A 274 -18.90 7.87 6.09
C SER A 274 -18.58 6.94 7.25
N ARG A 275 -17.89 5.82 6.97
CA ARG A 275 -17.29 5.00 8.03
C ARG A 275 -15.85 5.43 8.21
N HIS A 276 -15.44 5.65 9.45
CA HIS A 276 -14.08 6.00 9.82
C HIS A 276 -13.45 4.91 10.69
N SER A 277 -12.17 4.64 10.46
CA SER A 277 -11.35 3.80 11.34
C SER A 277 -10.72 4.65 12.45
N ARG A 278 -10.54 4.06 13.63
CA ARG A 278 -9.95 4.73 14.79
C ARG A 278 -8.46 4.97 14.58
N LEU A 279 -7.96 6.01 15.25
CA LEU A 279 -6.54 6.33 15.31
C LEU A 279 -5.88 5.52 16.43
N GLY A 280 -4.67 5.03 16.16
CA GLY A 280 -3.82 4.41 17.17
C GLY A 280 -3.21 5.46 18.11
N PHE A 281 -2.76 5.01 19.29
CA PHE A 281 -1.95 5.77 20.25
C PHE A 281 -2.52 7.10 20.79
N THR A 282 -3.77 7.46 20.50
CA THR A 282 -4.36 8.75 20.92
C THR A 282 -4.47 8.93 22.43
N ASN A 283 -4.39 7.82 23.18
CA ASN A 283 -4.42 7.78 24.64
C ASN A 283 -3.02 7.76 25.28
N LEU A 284 -1.95 7.67 24.50
CA LEU A 284 -0.56 7.62 24.97
C LEU A 284 0.07 9.01 24.90
N ARG A 285 0.99 9.31 25.82
CA ARG A 285 1.53 10.66 26.04
C ARG A 285 3.05 10.78 25.87
N SER A 286 3.75 9.66 25.72
CA SER A 286 5.22 9.65 25.53
C SER A 286 5.65 8.57 24.55
N VAL A 287 6.86 8.75 23.98
CA VAL A 287 7.52 7.77 23.11
C VAL A 287 7.67 6.43 23.81
N ASP A 288 8.06 6.41 25.09
CA ASP A 288 8.24 5.18 25.87
C ASP A 288 6.93 4.38 26.00
N GLN A 289 5.79 5.06 26.21
CA GLN A 289 4.49 4.40 26.27
C GLN A 289 4.11 3.77 24.93
N VAL A 290 4.39 4.46 23.81
CA VAL A 290 4.15 3.92 22.46
C VAL A 290 5.07 2.73 22.21
N GLN A 291 6.33 2.80 22.65
CA GLN A 291 7.29 1.70 22.52
C GLN A 291 6.84 0.46 23.29
N GLU A 292 6.38 0.63 24.53
CA GLU A 292 5.88 -0.46 25.36
C GLU A 292 4.63 -1.11 24.75
N ASP A 293 3.65 -0.32 24.33
CA ASP A 293 2.42 -0.81 23.67
C ASP A 293 2.73 -1.55 22.36
N PHE A 294 3.63 -1.01 21.55
CA PHE A 294 4.07 -1.66 20.32
C PHE A 294 4.80 -2.98 20.59
N LYS A 295 5.72 -3.00 21.56
CA LYS A 295 6.44 -4.21 21.95
C LYS A 295 5.47 -5.29 22.43
N ASN A 296 4.52 -4.92 23.29
CA ASN A 296 3.49 -5.85 23.76
C ASN A 296 2.65 -6.43 22.61
N SER A 297 2.33 -5.60 21.61
CA SER A 297 1.62 -6.05 20.40
C SER A 297 2.45 -7.06 19.60
N VAL A 298 3.74 -6.81 19.40
CA VAL A 298 4.65 -7.73 18.71
C VAL A 298 4.84 -9.02 19.51
N ASP A 299 5.07 -8.93 20.82
CA ASP A 299 5.23 -10.08 21.72
C ASP A 299 3.96 -10.96 21.71
N TYR A 300 2.78 -10.35 21.67
CA TYR A 300 1.51 -11.07 21.52
C TYR A 300 1.43 -11.82 20.18
N LEU A 301 1.71 -11.14 19.07
CA LEU A 301 1.70 -11.76 17.73
C LEU A 301 2.69 -12.94 17.66
N ARG A 302 3.88 -12.78 18.24
CA ARG A 302 4.89 -13.85 18.35
C ARG A 302 4.37 -15.01 19.22
N LYS A 303 3.73 -14.71 20.34
CA LYS A 303 3.15 -15.71 21.26
C LYS A 303 2.07 -16.57 20.58
N ILE A 304 1.25 -15.99 19.71
CA ILE A 304 0.23 -16.74 18.96
C ILE A 304 0.81 -17.47 17.73
N GLY A 305 2.09 -17.27 17.40
CA GLY A 305 2.82 -18.07 16.42
C GLY A 305 3.32 -17.33 15.18
N TYR A 306 3.12 -16.01 15.08
CA TYR A 306 3.63 -15.27 13.92
C TYR A 306 5.15 -15.16 13.93
N LYS A 307 5.78 -15.70 12.88
CA LYS A 307 7.22 -15.58 12.65
C LYS A 307 7.61 -14.37 11.79
N LYS A 308 6.68 -13.94 10.94
CA LYS A 308 6.91 -12.89 9.95
C LYS A 308 5.99 -11.72 10.26
N ILE A 309 6.56 -10.61 10.70
CA ILE A 309 5.84 -9.41 11.11
C ILE A 309 6.47 -8.20 10.45
N SER A 310 5.66 -7.39 9.77
CA SER A 310 6.07 -6.10 9.22
C SER A 310 5.40 -4.94 9.95
N LEU A 311 5.97 -3.76 9.80
CA LEU A 311 5.39 -2.50 10.23
C LEU A 311 5.22 -1.60 9.01
N LYS A 312 4.06 -0.95 8.93
CA LYS A 312 3.81 0.15 8.01
C LYS A 312 3.67 1.46 8.76
N THR A 313 4.52 2.43 8.43
CA THR A 313 4.41 3.81 8.90
C THR A 313 3.88 4.74 7.79
N GLY A 314 3.32 5.88 8.19
CA GLY A 314 2.77 6.90 7.32
C GLY A 314 3.72 8.08 7.13
N SER A 315 3.21 9.14 6.49
CA SER A 315 3.99 10.32 6.14
C SER A 315 4.18 11.29 7.32
N TYR A 316 4.42 10.73 8.50
CA TYR A 316 4.59 11.47 9.74
C TYR A 316 5.93 12.24 9.79
N GLY A 317 6.07 13.06 10.83
CA GLY A 317 7.31 13.79 11.11
C GLY A 317 8.50 12.88 11.48
N MET A 318 9.68 13.48 11.58
CA MET A 318 10.95 12.75 11.79
C MET A 318 11.01 11.97 13.10
N GLU A 319 10.33 12.45 14.16
CA GLU A 319 10.24 11.72 15.43
C GLU A 319 9.54 10.36 15.23
N ALA A 320 8.38 10.36 14.58
CA ALA A 320 7.63 9.13 14.28
C ALA A 320 8.37 8.22 13.30
N LEU A 321 9.13 8.78 12.33
CA LEU A 321 10.03 8.01 11.48
C LEU A 321 11.11 7.31 12.30
N ALA A 322 11.80 8.05 13.17
CA ALA A 322 12.84 7.49 14.04
C ALA A 322 12.29 6.42 14.98
N MET A 323 11.09 6.64 15.55
CA MET A 323 10.37 5.64 16.34
C MET A 323 10.09 4.38 15.53
N ALA A 324 9.54 4.49 14.32
CA ALA A 324 9.22 3.33 13.49
C ALA A 324 10.47 2.51 13.15
N ILE A 325 11.57 3.18 12.76
CA ILE A 325 12.86 2.51 12.47
C ILE A 325 13.41 1.83 13.72
N LYS A 326 13.47 2.56 14.84
CA LYS A 326 14.01 2.03 16.10
C LYS A 326 13.19 0.86 16.61
N PHE A 327 11.88 1.00 16.69
CA PHE A 327 11.02 -0.01 17.28
C PHE A 327 10.94 -1.25 16.39
N ALA A 328 10.86 -1.09 15.06
CA ALA A 328 10.92 -2.22 14.14
C ALA A 328 12.24 -2.99 14.26
N SER A 329 13.36 -2.27 14.41
CA SER A 329 14.69 -2.87 14.58
C SER A 329 14.82 -3.59 15.93
N ASP A 330 14.45 -2.94 17.03
CA ASP A 330 14.52 -3.50 18.39
C ASP A 330 13.61 -4.75 18.51
N ALA A 331 12.44 -4.73 17.86
CA ALA A 331 11.49 -5.83 17.82
C ALA A 331 11.81 -6.87 16.72
N ARG A 332 12.88 -6.66 15.95
CA ARG A 332 13.35 -7.58 14.90
C ARG A 332 12.29 -7.93 13.85
N LEU A 333 11.57 -6.90 13.39
CA LEU A 333 10.58 -7.05 12.32
C LEU A 333 11.24 -7.37 10.98
N ASP A 334 10.49 -8.05 10.12
CA ASP A 334 10.96 -8.55 8.82
C ASP A 334 11.00 -7.46 7.74
N LEU A 335 10.11 -6.46 7.86
CA LEU A 335 9.99 -5.37 6.91
C LEU A 335 9.42 -4.12 7.60
N LEU A 336 9.98 -2.96 7.28
CA LEU A 336 9.40 -1.66 7.57
C LEU A 336 9.04 -0.98 6.25
N THR A 337 7.76 -0.72 6.01
CA THR A 337 7.30 0.10 4.89
C THR A 337 7.10 1.54 5.36
N ILE A 338 7.71 2.47 4.64
CA ILE A 338 7.67 3.91 4.92
C ILE A 338 6.89 4.57 3.80
N ASP A 339 5.68 5.02 4.08
CA ASP A 339 4.88 5.77 3.12
C ASP A 339 5.11 7.27 3.31
N GLY A 340 5.62 7.96 2.29
CA GLY A 340 5.58 9.42 2.25
C GLY A 340 4.29 10.01 1.68
N SER A 341 4.15 11.33 1.81
CA SER A 341 2.97 12.04 1.29
C SER A 341 2.85 11.89 -0.23
N GLY A 342 1.62 11.90 -0.72
CA GLY A 342 1.28 11.64 -2.12
C GLY A 342 0.79 10.23 -2.40
N GLY A 343 0.65 9.39 -1.36
CA GLY A 343 0.03 8.07 -1.46
C GLY A 343 -1.41 8.13 -1.98
N GLY A 344 -1.81 7.09 -2.73
CA GLY A 344 -3.17 6.96 -3.23
C GLY A 344 -4.15 6.45 -2.16
N THR A 345 -5.43 6.79 -2.29
CA THR A 345 -6.50 6.25 -1.43
C THR A 345 -7.84 6.24 -2.17
N GLY A 346 -8.74 5.34 -1.78
CA GLY A 346 -10.09 5.27 -2.34
C GLY A 346 -11.04 6.34 -1.80
N MET A 347 -10.76 6.89 -0.62
CA MET A 347 -11.54 7.96 0.01
C MET A 347 -10.68 8.66 1.07
N SER A 348 -10.69 9.99 1.09
CA SER A 348 -10.05 10.83 2.12
C SER A 348 -10.48 12.29 1.94
N PRO A 349 -10.43 13.12 2.99
CA PRO A 349 -10.46 14.57 2.84
C PRO A 349 -9.36 15.04 1.88
N TRP A 350 -9.75 15.72 0.80
CA TRP A 350 -8.82 16.12 -0.26
C TRP A 350 -7.75 17.12 0.21
N ASN A 351 -8.16 18.09 1.04
CA ASN A 351 -7.22 19.09 1.57
C ASN A 351 -6.12 18.43 2.40
N MET A 352 -6.46 17.40 3.18
CA MET A 352 -5.47 16.62 3.94
C MET A 352 -4.47 15.95 3.00
N MET A 353 -4.95 15.26 1.97
CA MET A 353 -4.08 14.64 0.96
C MET A 353 -3.12 15.62 0.27
N GLN A 354 -3.53 16.88 0.12
CA GLN A 354 -2.72 17.92 -0.54
C GLN A 354 -1.71 18.60 0.38
N THR A 355 -1.92 18.56 1.70
CA THR A 355 -1.22 19.48 2.62
C THR A 355 -0.61 18.83 3.85
N TRP A 356 -0.92 17.57 4.13
CA TRP A 356 -0.45 16.89 5.33
C TRP A 356 0.70 15.92 5.03
N GLY A 357 1.53 15.73 6.06
CA GLY A 357 2.67 14.82 6.06
C GLY A 357 3.91 15.31 5.31
N VAL A 358 4.95 14.46 5.34
CA VAL A 358 6.25 14.70 4.74
C VAL A 358 6.33 14.09 3.33
N PRO A 359 6.74 14.84 2.29
CA PRO A 359 6.96 14.30 0.95
C PRO A 359 7.90 13.08 0.94
N SER A 360 7.57 12.09 0.12
CA SER A 360 8.26 10.79 0.06
C SER A 360 9.78 10.91 -0.02
N ILE A 361 10.31 11.74 -0.92
CA ILE A 361 11.76 11.83 -1.08
C ILE A 361 12.48 12.36 0.17
N LEU A 362 11.88 13.31 0.90
CA LEU A 362 12.49 13.81 2.14
C LEU A 362 12.46 12.76 3.24
N LEU A 363 11.32 12.09 3.36
CA LEU A 363 11.14 11.06 4.39
C LEU A 363 12.10 9.89 4.15
N HIS A 364 12.22 9.43 2.91
CA HIS A 364 13.08 8.30 2.56
C HIS A 364 14.57 8.67 2.62
N ALA A 365 14.95 9.89 2.24
CA ALA A 365 16.33 10.38 2.40
C ALA A 365 16.75 10.57 3.87
N LYS A 366 15.79 10.66 4.80
CA LYS A 366 16.05 10.70 6.25
C LYS A 366 16.08 9.31 6.89
N ALA A 367 15.48 8.32 6.22
CA ALA A 367 15.44 6.94 6.67
C ALA A 367 16.71 6.16 6.29
N TYR A 368 17.29 6.48 5.13
CA TYR A 368 18.60 6.01 4.68
C TYR A 368 19.72 6.73 5.43
#